data_AF-A0A6P4ZUI7-F1
#
_entry.id   AF-A0A6P4ZUI7-F1
#
_cell.length_a   1.000
_cell.length_b   1.000
_cell.length_c   1.000
_cell.angle_alpha   90.00
_cell.angle_beta   90.00
_cell.angle_gamma   90.00
#
_symmetry.space_group_name_H-M   'P 1'
#
loop_
_entity.id
_entity.type
_entity.pdbx_description
1 polymer ?
#
loop_
_entity_poly.entity_id
_entity_poly.type
_entity_poly.pdbx_seq_one_letter_code
_entity_poly.pdbx_strand_id
1 'polypeptide(L)'
;MSADGTMRNADFVVFWTEGNSVNAVDSWTDDRGRFHTDRSQDYRLIDSTANGQKVSVTFSRRFDTCDDHDYLIDSGTTNLLYILPEEDITAVSDLNLGDMRMRVGTKRLQLLKSDVVTPPLPPDVTSFDIRVNQAKIPAKETTYWCRTQQLPTLPKKVHILQYEPIITPGNEEAVHHMTVFLCGNDVSGTAVYDGPCVGEEERKELKTCKHVIAAWAMGAQAFAYPEEAGIPLGGPGSSTIAMIEIHYNNPQRRNDIVDSSGVRFHYTPTLRRHDAGIMELGLRYLPSMAIPPRQDGYVITGYCPAQCTTKGLPAGGIQVFASQLHTHLAGTAVWTKHVRGGVELPELNRDNHYSTMFEEIRLLRRKVTVLPGDVLMTSCKYNTTNRRSVTLGGYGIHDEMCLNYIHYYPASQLQACKSVAAASALDRFFDVVYSLFGASNRQQNVADDFFHLPWNPLTTAYLTSLYRHGPIDVMCQKTTGAIFEGEWTNLEQPHIRKPQNPQRKCQA
;
A
#
# COMPACT_ATOMS: atom_id res chain seq x y z
N MET A 1 -1.58 21.58 5.35
CA MET A 1 -1.52 20.31 4.60
C MET A 1 -0.40 20.41 3.59
N SER A 2 0.32 19.32 3.33
CA SER A 2 1.31 19.31 2.24
C SER A 2 1.40 17.95 1.55
N ALA A 3 1.95 17.97 0.34
CA ALA A 3 2.03 16.78 -0.50
C ALA A 3 3.01 15.72 0.05
N ASP A 4 4.13 16.15 0.63
CA ASP A 4 5.22 15.28 1.10
C ASP A 4 5.36 15.26 2.64
N GLY A 5 4.53 16.03 3.35
CA GLY A 5 4.62 16.18 4.81
C GLY A 5 5.76 17.08 5.27
N THR A 6 6.33 17.90 4.37
CA THR A 6 7.29 18.95 4.70
C THR A 6 6.64 20.32 4.65
N MET A 7 7.34 21.31 5.19
CA MET A 7 6.97 22.73 5.14
C MET A 7 7.03 23.35 3.73
N ARG A 8 7.44 22.63 2.69
CA ARG A 8 7.56 23.20 1.34
C ARG A 8 6.22 23.14 0.62
N ASN A 9 5.82 24.23 -0.03
CA ASN A 9 4.58 24.30 -0.80
C ASN A 9 3.39 23.77 0.02
N ALA A 10 3.31 24.20 1.27
CA ALA A 10 2.32 23.72 2.22
C ALA A 10 1.26 24.77 2.46
N ASP A 11 0.02 24.32 2.54
CA ASP A 11 -1.18 25.11 2.77
C ASP A 11 -1.45 25.15 4.29
N PHE A 12 -1.69 26.32 4.85
CA PHE A 12 -1.87 26.56 6.28
C PHE A 12 -3.03 27.48 6.58
N VAL A 13 -3.66 27.25 7.73
CA VAL A 13 -4.43 28.28 8.41
C VAL A 13 -3.71 28.64 9.70
N VAL A 14 -3.41 29.92 9.87
CA VAL A 14 -2.71 30.46 11.05
C VAL A 14 -3.73 31.07 11.98
N PHE A 15 -3.66 30.67 13.26
CA PHE A 15 -4.53 31.19 14.32
C PHE A 15 -3.70 31.90 15.39
N TRP A 16 -4.19 33.03 15.88
CA TRP A 16 -3.65 33.71 17.05
C TRP A 16 -4.76 34.38 17.86
N THR A 17 -4.49 34.66 19.13
CA THR A 17 -5.47 35.30 20.02
C THR A 17 -5.16 36.77 20.19
N GLU A 18 -6.20 37.60 20.16
CA GLU A 18 -6.14 39.00 20.59
C GLU A 18 -7.18 39.20 21.70
N GLY A 19 -6.73 39.14 22.96
CA GLY A 19 -7.61 39.04 24.11
C GLY A 19 -8.42 37.73 24.11
N ASN A 20 -9.75 37.83 24.12
CA ASN A 20 -10.65 36.67 24.05
C ASN A 20 -11.10 36.33 22.61
N SER A 21 -10.59 37.05 21.61
CA SER A 21 -10.91 36.84 20.20
C SER A 21 -9.86 35.95 19.54
N VAL A 22 -10.27 35.11 18.60
CA VAL A 22 -9.35 34.31 17.76
C VAL A 22 -9.37 34.87 16.35
N ASN A 23 -8.19 35.22 15.86
CA ASN A 23 -7.96 35.56 14.46
C ASN A 23 -7.59 34.30 13.68
N ALA A 24 -7.99 34.24 12.42
CA ALA A 24 -7.66 33.15 11.50
C ALA A 24 -7.28 33.77 10.15
N VAL A 25 -6.14 33.36 9.59
CA VAL A 25 -5.70 33.81 8.27
C VAL A 25 -5.22 32.62 7.48
N ASP A 26 -5.74 32.51 6.25
CA ASP A 26 -5.28 31.57 5.25
C ASP A 26 -3.88 31.95 4.77
N SER A 27 -2.99 30.98 4.68
CA SER A 27 -1.57 31.17 4.46
C SER A 27 -0.96 29.96 3.77
N TRP A 28 0.17 30.15 3.12
CA TRP A 28 0.90 29.05 2.52
C TRP A 28 2.40 29.27 2.67
N THR A 29 3.18 28.23 2.40
CA THR A 29 4.63 28.32 2.43
C THR A 29 5.25 28.03 1.08
N ASP A 30 6.30 28.75 0.72
CA ASP A 30 7.02 28.55 -0.55
C ASP A 30 7.91 27.29 -0.55
N ASP A 31 8.66 27.09 -1.63
CA ASP A 31 9.59 25.97 -1.81
C ASP A 31 10.74 25.96 -0.78
N ARG A 32 10.95 27.07 -0.07
CA ARG A 32 11.90 27.22 1.04
C ARG A 32 11.24 27.17 2.41
N GLY A 33 9.93 26.97 2.47
CA GLY A 33 9.17 26.90 3.72
C GLY A 33 8.90 28.26 4.37
N ARG A 34 9.01 29.36 3.63
CA ARG A 34 8.68 30.70 4.15
C ARG A 34 7.20 30.98 4.02
N PHE A 35 6.60 31.53 5.06
CA PHE A 35 5.18 31.87 5.16
C PHE A 35 4.79 33.06 4.29
N HIS A 36 3.64 32.96 3.65
CA HIS A 36 2.98 34.02 2.91
C HIS A 36 1.50 34.03 3.29
N THR A 37 0.91 35.20 3.44
CA THR A 37 -0.56 35.31 3.53
C THR A 37 -1.17 34.98 2.18
N ASP A 38 -2.21 34.16 2.19
CA ASP A 38 -2.90 33.79 0.96
C ASP A 38 -3.78 34.94 0.44
N ARG A 39 -3.84 35.10 -0.87
CA ARG A 39 -4.69 36.09 -1.54
C ARG A 39 -6.15 35.64 -1.52
N SER A 40 -6.39 34.34 -1.64
CA SER A 40 -7.69 33.74 -1.37
C SER A 40 -7.79 33.41 0.11
N GLN A 41 -9.01 33.35 0.66
CA GLN A 41 -9.23 32.98 2.06
C GLN A 41 -10.26 31.85 2.07
N ASP A 42 -9.76 30.64 1.90
CA ASP A 42 -10.51 29.42 1.69
C ASP A 42 -10.87 28.70 2.99
N TYR A 43 -10.10 28.94 4.05
CA TYR A 43 -10.48 28.58 5.42
C TYR A 43 -11.46 29.59 6.01
N ARG A 44 -12.64 29.09 6.36
CA ARG A 44 -13.71 29.89 6.98
C ARG A 44 -13.85 29.53 8.44
N LEU A 45 -13.53 30.47 9.32
CA LEU A 45 -13.81 30.38 10.74
C LEU A 45 -15.33 30.29 10.98
N ILE A 46 -15.77 29.24 11.68
CA ILE A 46 -17.18 29.00 12.02
C ILE A 46 -17.45 29.42 13.45
N ASP A 47 -16.59 28.97 14.39
CA ASP A 47 -16.73 29.24 15.81
C ASP A 47 -15.36 29.25 16.49
N SER A 48 -15.22 30.03 17.56
CA SER A 48 -13.98 30.10 18.32
C SER A 48 -14.24 30.45 19.78
N THR A 49 -13.54 29.78 20.68
CA THR A 49 -13.51 30.13 22.11
C THR A 49 -12.07 30.23 22.58
N ALA A 50 -11.74 31.33 23.27
CA ALA A 50 -10.46 31.52 23.94
C ALA A 50 -10.74 31.90 25.39
N ASN A 51 -10.32 31.05 26.33
CA ASN A 51 -10.58 31.26 27.76
C ASN A 51 -9.32 31.12 28.63
N GLY A 52 -8.20 31.74 28.24
CA GLY A 52 -6.95 31.81 29.01
C GLY A 52 -6.23 30.46 29.28
N GLN A 53 -6.94 29.34 29.26
CA GLN A 53 -6.43 27.98 29.46
C GLN A 53 -6.58 27.13 28.20
N LYS A 54 -7.57 27.42 27.36
CA LYS A 54 -7.84 26.68 26.14
C LYS A 54 -8.30 27.62 25.03
N VAL A 55 -7.78 27.37 23.84
CA VAL A 55 -8.30 27.91 22.59
C VAL A 55 -8.92 26.74 21.81
N SER A 56 -10.17 26.90 21.39
CA SER A 56 -10.88 25.94 20.55
C SER A 56 -11.38 26.64 19.32
N VAL A 57 -11.08 26.09 18.14
CA VAL A 57 -11.42 26.68 16.85
C VAL A 57 -12.15 25.67 16.00
N THR A 58 -13.27 26.08 15.41
CA THR A 58 -14.01 25.33 14.40
C THR A 58 -13.96 26.11 13.10
N PHE A 59 -13.49 25.48 12.03
CA PHE A 59 -13.39 26.08 10.71
C PHE A 59 -13.85 25.10 9.62
N SER A 60 -14.11 25.61 8.43
CA SER A 60 -14.42 24.82 7.23
C SER A 60 -13.54 25.23 6.07
N ARG A 61 -13.26 24.27 5.19
CA ARG A 61 -12.53 24.45 3.94
C ARG A 61 -13.13 23.54 2.89
N ARG A 62 -13.18 23.98 1.63
CA ARG A 62 -13.58 23.10 0.52
C ARG A 62 -12.51 22.03 0.28
N PHE A 63 -12.91 20.89 -0.29
CA PHE A 63 -11.93 19.87 -0.68
C PHE A 63 -11.04 20.34 -1.82
N ASP A 64 -11.66 21.02 -2.79
CA ASP A 64 -11.00 21.71 -3.88
C ASP A 64 -11.44 23.18 -3.86
N THR A 65 -10.49 24.08 -3.66
CA THR A 65 -10.69 25.53 -3.54
C THR A 65 -10.53 26.25 -4.86
N CYS A 66 -9.87 25.61 -5.83
CA CYS A 66 -9.42 26.19 -7.10
C CYS A 66 -8.34 27.28 -6.97
N ASP A 67 -7.75 27.46 -5.77
CA ASP A 67 -6.47 28.15 -5.62
C ASP A 67 -5.33 27.18 -5.99
N ASP A 68 -4.23 27.74 -6.52
CA ASP A 68 -3.04 27.02 -6.96
C ASP A 68 -2.02 26.84 -5.81
N HIS A 69 -2.11 27.64 -4.75
CA HIS A 69 -1.28 27.48 -3.54
C HIS A 69 -1.91 26.52 -2.51
N ASP A 70 -3.19 26.23 -2.70
CA ASP A 70 -3.96 25.35 -1.82
C ASP A 70 -3.70 23.87 -2.05
N TYR A 71 -3.76 23.11 -0.96
CA TYR A 71 -3.69 21.66 -1.03
C TYR A 71 -5.02 21.06 -1.54
N LEU A 72 -4.98 20.28 -2.61
CA LEU A 72 -6.15 19.52 -3.05
C LEU A 72 -6.42 18.36 -2.08
N ILE A 73 -7.52 18.41 -1.33
CA ILE A 73 -7.93 17.30 -0.48
C ILE A 73 -8.59 16.25 -1.36
N ASP A 74 -7.85 15.18 -1.65
CA ASP A 74 -8.30 14.07 -2.47
C ASP A 74 -8.46 12.76 -1.66
N SER A 75 -8.76 11.67 -2.36
CA SER A 75 -8.74 10.35 -1.73
C SER A 75 -7.30 9.95 -1.47
N GLY A 76 -7.00 9.52 -0.25
CA GLY A 76 -5.68 9.04 0.05
C GLY A 76 -5.23 9.41 1.45
N THR A 77 -3.92 9.42 1.60
CA THR A 77 -3.21 9.96 2.76
C THR A 77 -3.22 11.48 2.68
N THR A 78 -3.40 12.13 3.82
CA THR A 78 -3.15 13.56 3.97
C THR A 78 -2.05 13.76 5.00
N ASN A 79 -1.01 14.52 4.64
CA ASN A 79 0.00 14.95 5.59
C ASN A 79 -0.47 16.27 6.24
N LEU A 80 -0.94 16.18 7.49
CA LEU A 80 -1.22 17.36 8.31
C LEU A 80 0.06 17.84 8.98
N LEU A 81 0.32 19.13 8.83
CA LEU A 81 1.39 19.82 9.52
C LEU A 81 0.76 20.67 10.62
N TYR A 82 1.44 20.74 11.77
CA TYR A 82 1.11 21.68 12.82
C TYR A 82 2.37 22.37 13.30
N ILE A 83 2.21 23.63 13.67
CA ILE A 83 3.31 24.47 14.14
C ILE A 83 2.89 25.10 15.44
N LEU A 84 3.76 24.98 16.42
CA LEU A 84 3.62 25.63 17.71
C LEU A 84 4.80 26.60 17.86
N PRO A 85 4.61 27.91 17.60
CA PRO A 85 5.64 28.90 17.88
C PRO A 85 5.91 28.95 19.39
N GLU A 86 7.16 29.19 19.78
CA GLU A 86 7.54 29.39 21.19
C GLU A 86 7.27 30.83 21.67
N GLU A 87 6.97 31.73 20.73
CA GLU A 87 6.69 33.14 20.95
C GLU A 87 5.29 33.47 20.42
N ASP A 88 4.66 34.49 21.02
CA ASP A 88 3.37 34.98 20.55
C ASP A 88 3.51 35.65 19.18
N ILE A 89 2.60 35.32 18.26
CA ILE A 89 2.53 35.93 16.94
C ILE A 89 1.32 36.86 16.87
N THR A 90 1.47 37.95 16.12
CA THR A 90 0.40 38.92 15.83
C THR A 90 0.07 39.00 14.35
N ALA A 91 0.97 38.52 13.50
CA ALA A 91 0.79 38.39 12.07
C ALA A 91 1.55 37.19 11.51
N VAL A 92 1.16 36.74 10.32
CA VAL A 92 1.83 35.64 9.59
C VAL A 92 3.31 35.95 9.31
N SER A 93 3.66 37.23 9.10
CA SER A 93 5.03 37.67 8.87
C SER A 93 5.98 37.34 10.02
N ASP A 94 5.46 37.22 11.25
CA ASP A 94 6.26 36.96 12.44
C ASP A 94 6.90 35.56 12.37
N LEU A 95 6.25 34.61 11.68
CA LEU A 95 6.74 33.24 11.48
C LEU A 95 7.98 33.16 10.58
N ASN A 96 8.31 34.23 9.85
CA ASN A 96 9.50 34.29 8.98
C ASN A 96 10.71 34.95 9.67
N LEU A 97 10.58 35.37 10.93
CA LEU A 97 11.68 35.95 11.68
C LEU A 97 12.68 34.84 12.02
N GLY A 98 13.91 34.94 11.51
CA GLY A 98 14.92 33.88 11.57
C GLY A 98 15.33 33.43 12.98
N ASP A 99 14.97 34.19 14.01
CA ASP A 99 15.25 33.89 15.41
C ASP A 99 14.09 33.17 16.12
N MET A 100 12.88 33.15 15.54
CA MET A 100 11.70 32.56 16.16
C MET A 100 11.81 31.04 16.19
N ARG A 101 11.74 30.47 17.40
CA ARG A 101 11.71 29.02 17.58
C ARG A 101 10.31 28.48 17.31
N MET A 102 10.23 27.47 16.44
CA MET A 102 8.99 26.82 16.06
C MET A 102 9.13 25.30 16.25
N ARG A 103 8.14 24.70 16.92
CA ARG A 103 7.99 23.24 16.94
C ARG A 103 7.07 22.83 15.81
N VAL A 104 7.66 22.25 14.77
CA VAL A 104 6.93 21.70 13.62
C VAL A 104 6.71 20.20 13.86
N GLY A 105 5.48 19.74 13.68
CA GLY A 105 5.17 18.32 13.68
C GLY A 105 4.30 17.94 12.48
N THR A 106 4.38 16.67 12.11
CA THR A 106 3.63 16.10 10.99
C THR A 106 2.82 14.90 11.49
N LYS A 107 1.57 14.79 11.02
CA LYS A 107 0.70 13.65 11.27
C LYS A 107 0.06 13.19 9.96
N ARG A 108 0.11 11.89 9.70
CA ARG A 108 -0.54 11.26 8.55
C ARG A 108 -1.89 10.68 8.96
N LEU A 109 -2.90 10.90 8.12
CA LEU A 109 -4.25 10.36 8.30
C LEU A 109 -5.02 10.39 6.98
N GLN A 110 -6.11 9.63 6.90
CA GLN A 110 -7.13 9.80 5.89
C GLN A 110 -8.21 10.80 6.37
N LEU A 111 -8.23 12.01 5.80
CA LEU A 111 -9.31 12.97 6.03
C LEU A 111 -10.63 12.48 5.43
N LEU A 112 -10.54 12.00 4.20
CA LEU A 112 -11.65 11.56 3.37
C LEU A 112 -12.00 10.09 3.65
N LYS A 113 -12.63 9.84 4.79
CA LYS A 113 -13.04 8.49 5.22
C LYS A 113 -14.22 7.93 4.40
N SER A 114 -14.46 6.64 4.57
CA SER A 114 -15.67 5.96 4.09
C SER A 114 -16.80 6.17 5.09
N ASP A 115 -18.02 6.36 4.59
CA ASP A 115 -19.25 6.42 5.40
C ASP A 115 -19.75 5.02 5.80
N VAL A 116 -19.04 3.96 5.38
CA VAL A 116 -19.36 2.58 5.74
C VAL A 116 -19.16 2.40 7.24
N VAL A 117 -20.27 2.18 7.94
CA VAL A 117 -20.25 1.85 9.37
C VAL A 117 -19.85 0.40 9.54
N THR A 118 -18.76 0.19 10.29
CA THR A 118 -18.35 -1.14 10.70
C THR A 118 -19.24 -1.62 11.85
N PRO A 119 -19.86 -2.80 11.74
CA PRO A 119 -20.72 -3.33 12.79
C PRO A 119 -19.89 -3.66 14.05
N PRO A 120 -20.46 -3.50 15.25
CA PRO A 120 -19.83 -4.02 16.46
C PRO A 120 -19.71 -5.56 16.39
N LEU A 121 -18.71 -6.09 17.10
CA LEU A 121 -18.53 -7.54 17.21
C LEU A 121 -19.72 -8.17 17.96
N PRO A 122 -20.33 -9.26 17.45
CA PRO A 122 -21.44 -9.92 18.13
C PRO A 122 -20.98 -10.60 19.44
N PRO A 123 -21.92 -10.89 20.37
CA PRO A 123 -21.58 -11.44 21.69
C PRO A 123 -20.94 -12.84 21.67
N ASP A 124 -21.08 -13.57 20.57
CA ASP A 124 -20.54 -14.92 20.39
C ASP A 124 -19.12 -14.94 19.79
N VAL A 125 -18.49 -13.77 19.67
CA VAL A 125 -17.11 -13.66 19.18
C VAL A 125 -16.12 -14.23 20.18
N THR A 126 -15.17 -15.00 19.66
CA THR A 126 -13.99 -15.51 20.36
C THR A 126 -12.73 -15.10 19.59
N SER A 127 -11.56 -15.15 20.23
CA SER A 127 -10.29 -14.76 19.61
C SER A 127 -9.20 -15.83 19.68
N PHE A 128 -8.26 -15.77 18.74
CA PHE A 128 -6.98 -16.49 18.81
C PHE A 128 -5.86 -15.64 18.21
N ASP A 129 -4.62 -15.92 18.62
CA ASP A 129 -3.45 -15.15 18.22
C ASP A 129 -2.53 -16.02 17.35
N ILE A 130 -1.97 -15.44 16.28
CA ILE A 130 -0.85 -15.99 15.52
C ILE A 130 0.31 -15.04 15.68
N ARG A 131 1.42 -15.49 16.28
CA ARG A 131 2.54 -14.62 16.66
C ARG A 131 3.86 -15.29 16.35
N VAL A 132 4.96 -14.55 16.25
CA VAL A 132 6.30 -15.13 16.39
C VAL A 132 6.61 -15.38 17.88
N ASN A 133 7.60 -16.22 18.20
CA ASN A 133 7.94 -16.54 19.60
C ASN A 133 9.40 -16.23 19.91
N GLN A 134 9.63 -15.14 20.64
CA GLN A 134 10.97 -14.71 21.06
C GLN A 134 11.98 -14.71 19.89
N ALA A 135 11.53 -14.23 18.72
CA ALA A 135 12.32 -14.19 17.50
C ALA A 135 13.51 -13.24 17.71
N LYS A 136 14.73 -13.76 17.58
CA LYS A 136 15.97 -12.98 17.68
C LYS A 136 16.30 -12.41 16.31
N ILE A 137 16.00 -11.13 16.10
CA ILE A 137 16.11 -10.53 14.78
C ILE A 137 17.59 -10.31 14.46
N PRO A 138 18.08 -10.81 13.30
CA PRO A 138 19.47 -10.61 12.91
C PRO A 138 19.84 -9.13 12.77
N ALA A 139 21.13 -8.82 12.97
CA ALA A 139 21.74 -7.52 12.67
C ALA A 139 21.90 -7.29 11.16
N LYS A 140 20.79 -7.41 10.44
CA LYS A 140 20.63 -7.14 9.02
C LYS A 140 19.60 -6.04 8.86
N GLU A 141 19.77 -5.25 7.82
CA GLU A 141 18.88 -4.14 7.51
C GLU A 141 17.44 -4.59 7.24
N THR A 142 17.28 -5.70 6.51
CA THR A 142 15.98 -6.32 6.22
C THR A 142 16.01 -7.78 6.64
N THR A 143 14.97 -8.22 7.36
CA THR A 143 14.71 -9.63 7.66
C THR A 143 13.25 -9.96 7.43
N TYR A 144 12.97 -10.98 6.61
CA TYR A 144 11.67 -11.64 6.58
C TYR A 144 11.75 -12.85 7.51
N TRP A 145 10.84 -12.93 8.47
CA TRP A 145 10.78 -13.99 9.46
C TRP A 145 9.47 -14.75 9.34
N CYS A 146 9.56 -16.06 9.16
CA CYS A 146 8.43 -16.94 8.96
C CYS A 146 8.26 -17.83 10.18
N ARG A 147 7.03 -17.97 10.65
CA ARG A 147 6.67 -18.96 11.66
C ARG A 147 5.39 -19.70 11.29
N THR A 148 5.41 -21.03 11.36
CA THR A 148 4.20 -21.85 11.24
C THR A 148 3.57 -22.12 12.60
N GLN A 149 2.24 -22.06 12.68
CA GLN A 149 1.48 -22.25 13.90
C GLN A 149 0.22 -23.06 13.61
N GLN A 150 -0.13 -23.98 14.52
CA GLN A 150 -1.41 -24.69 14.45
C GLN A 150 -2.57 -23.74 14.78
N LEU A 151 -3.63 -23.85 14.00
CA LEU A 151 -4.89 -23.15 14.23
C LEU A 151 -5.69 -23.83 15.34
N PRO A 152 -6.61 -23.10 16.02
CA PRO A 152 -7.57 -23.71 16.94
C PRO A 152 -8.36 -24.84 16.26
N THR A 153 -8.77 -25.84 17.04
CA THR A 153 -9.62 -26.92 16.51
C THR A 153 -11.02 -26.38 16.23
N LEU A 154 -11.33 -26.20 14.96
CA LEU A 154 -12.61 -25.64 14.49
C LEU A 154 -13.35 -26.69 13.64
N PRO A 155 -14.21 -27.54 14.27
CA PRO A 155 -14.87 -28.65 13.57
C PRO A 155 -15.94 -28.17 12.57
N LYS A 156 -16.41 -26.94 12.71
CA LYS A 156 -17.35 -26.28 11.79
C LYS A 156 -16.71 -25.02 11.23
N LYS A 157 -17.18 -24.59 10.06
CA LYS A 157 -16.82 -23.30 9.48
C LYS A 157 -17.22 -22.17 10.43
N VAL A 158 -16.31 -21.22 10.61
CA VAL A 158 -16.49 -19.95 11.33
C VAL A 158 -16.11 -18.80 10.42
N HIS A 159 -16.48 -17.58 10.80
CA HIS A 159 -16.07 -16.35 10.13
C HIS A 159 -15.20 -15.49 11.03
N ILE A 160 -14.02 -15.11 10.55
CA ILE A 160 -13.23 -14.03 11.11
C ILE A 160 -13.91 -12.72 10.73
N LEU A 161 -14.24 -11.91 11.74
CA LEU A 161 -14.93 -10.62 11.59
C LEU A 161 -14.00 -9.43 11.78
N GLN A 162 -12.88 -9.62 12.47
CA GLN A 162 -11.89 -8.57 12.69
C GLN A 162 -10.52 -9.19 12.90
N TYR A 163 -9.47 -8.48 12.51
CA TYR A 163 -8.12 -8.75 12.99
C TYR A 163 -7.40 -7.47 13.39
N GLU A 164 -6.44 -7.59 14.30
CA GLU A 164 -5.67 -6.46 14.82
C GLU A 164 -4.21 -6.85 15.07
N PRO A 165 -3.27 -5.90 14.91
CA PRO A 165 -1.86 -6.17 15.20
C PRO A 165 -1.65 -6.38 16.70
N ILE A 166 -0.70 -7.24 17.04
CA ILE A 166 -0.09 -7.30 18.36
C ILE A 166 1.38 -7.00 18.18
N ILE A 167 1.84 -5.84 18.64
CA ILE A 167 3.24 -5.44 18.53
C ILE A 167 3.91 -5.58 19.89
N THR A 168 5.10 -6.17 19.93
CA THR A 168 5.93 -6.20 21.13
C THR A 168 6.34 -4.77 21.49
N PRO A 169 6.10 -4.30 22.74
CA PRO A 169 6.46 -2.95 23.15
C PRO A 169 7.94 -2.66 22.90
N GLY A 170 8.24 -1.54 22.24
CA GLY A 170 9.60 -1.14 21.84
C GLY A 170 10.02 -1.58 20.43
N ASN A 171 9.23 -2.44 19.77
CA ASN A 171 9.49 -2.91 18.41
C ASN A 171 8.58 -2.26 17.35
N GLU A 172 7.83 -1.21 17.71
CA GLU A 172 6.89 -0.51 16.82
C GLU A 172 7.56 0.06 15.56
N GLU A 173 8.83 0.46 15.67
CA GLU A 173 9.62 0.95 14.53
C GLU A 173 10.24 -0.19 13.70
N ALA A 174 10.41 -1.38 14.28
CA ALA A 174 11.07 -2.52 13.65
C ALA A 174 10.10 -3.36 12.82
N VAL A 175 8.88 -3.60 13.32
CA VAL A 175 7.85 -4.39 12.63
C VAL A 175 7.22 -3.56 11.52
N HIS A 176 7.64 -3.78 10.27
CA HIS A 176 7.18 -2.97 9.14
C HIS A 176 5.87 -3.49 8.54
N HIS A 177 5.77 -4.79 8.30
CA HIS A 177 4.52 -5.44 7.88
C HIS A 177 4.45 -6.90 8.34
N MET A 178 3.23 -7.43 8.41
CA MET A 178 2.91 -8.80 8.78
C MET A 178 1.88 -9.37 7.81
N THR A 179 2.10 -10.59 7.34
CA THR A 179 1.15 -11.32 6.51
C THR A 179 0.89 -12.69 7.11
N VAL A 180 -0.38 -13.09 7.18
CA VAL A 180 -0.78 -14.42 7.66
C VAL A 180 -1.38 -15.21 6.52
N PHE A 181 -0.82 -16.39 6.29
CA PHE A 181 -1.21 -17.32 5.23
C PHE A 181 -1.80 -18.61 5.82
N LEU A 182 -2.79 -19.18 5.17
CA LEU A 182 -3.20 -20.57 5.36
C LEU A 182 -2.37 -21.50 4.46
N CYS A 183 -1.93 -22.63 5.02
CA CYS A 183 -1.12 -23.62 4.32
C CYS A 183 -1.99 -24.72 3.68
N GLY A 184 -1.42 -25.44 2.71
CA GLY A 184 -2.06 -26.60 2.10
C GLY A 184 -2.27 -27.75 3.09
N ASN A 185 -3.30 -28.58 2.85
CA ASN A 185 -3.62 -29.73 3.71
C ASN A 185 -2.59 -30.88 3.63
N ASP A 186 -1.68 -30.82 2.66
CA ASP A 186 -0.57 -31.75 2.50
C ASP A 186 0.56 -31.52 3.52
N VAL A 187 0.51 -30.42 4.27
CA VAL A 187 1.40 -30.15 5.41
C VAL A 187 0.87 -30.90 6.63
N SER A 188 1.13 -32.20 6.70
CA SER A 188 0.82 -33.02 7.87
C SER A 188 2.03 -33.09 8.84
N GLY A 189 1.93 -32.44 9.99
CA GLY A 189 2.77 -32.77 11.16
C GLY A 189 3.86 -31.77 11.56
N THR A 190 3.73 -31.27 12.79
CA THR A 190 4.76 -30.97 13.82
C THR A 190 6.01 -30.12 13.57
N ALA A 191 6.41 -29.76 12.35
CA ALA A 191 7.52 -28.81 12.20
C ALA A 191 7.00 -27.37 12.36
N VAL A 192 6.96 -26.88 13.61
CA VAL A 192 6.90 -25.44 13.89
C VAL A 192 8.20 -24.86 13.33
N TYR A 193 8.12 -24.28 12.14
CA TYR A 193 9.18 -23.45 11.60
C TYR A 193 9.11 -22.11 12.33
N ASP A 194 10.26 -21.56 12.70
CA ASP A 194 10.36 -20.24 13.34
C ASP A 194 11.77 -19.69 13.03
N GLY A 195 11.87 -18.88 11.97
CA GLY A 195 13.17 -18.44 11.45
C GLY A 195 13.07 -17.56 10.22
N PRO A 196 14.20 -17.13 9.64
CA PRO A 196 14.20 -16.32 8.42
C PRO A 196 13.55 -17.04 7.24
N CYS A 197 12.65 -16.40 6.49
CA CYS A 197 11.94 -16.97 5.34
C CYS A 197 12.83 -17.40 4.15
N VAL A 198 14.16 -17.32 4.28
CA VAL A 198 15.10 -17.71 3.22
C VAL A 198 14.93 -19.20 2.87
N GLY A 199 14.77 -19.49 1.58
CA GLY A 199 14.52 -20.85 1.09
C GLY A 199 13.09 -21.34 1.32
N GLU A 200 12.11 -20.43 1.51
CA GLU A 200 10.70 -20.77 1.65
C GLU A 200 10.21 -21.70 0.53
N GLU A 201 10.58 -21.42 -0.71
CA GLU A 201 10.18 -22.22 -1.88
C GLU A 201 10.80 -23.64 -1.90
N GLU A 202 11.89 -23.84 -1.17
CA GLU A 202 12.58 -25.12 -1.01
C GLU A 202 12.01 -25.92 0.18
N ARG A 203 11.33 -25.24 1.11
CA ARG A 203 10.68 -25.86 2.28
C ARG A 203 9.24 -26.21 1.96
N LYS A 204 8.97 -27.52 1.87
CA LYS A 204 7.64 -28.04 1.53
C LYS A 204 6.55 -27.48 2.46
N GLU A 205 6.88 -27.26 3.73
CA GLU A 205 5.97 -26.76 4.77
C GLU A 205 5.52 -25.31 4.55
N LEU A 206 6.35 -24.48 3.90
CA LEU A 206 6.08 -23.07 3.68
C LEU A 206 5.58 -22.79 2.26
N LYS A 207 6.06 -23.58 1.28
CA LYS A 207 5.72 -23.43 -0.14
C LYS A 207 4.21 -23.45 -0.43
N THR A 208 3.42 -24.15 0.38
CA THR A 208 1.96 -24.26 0.19
C THR A 208 1.16 -23.18 0.92
N CYS A 209 1.82 -22.35 1.75
CA CYS A 209 1.21 -21.27 2.52
C CYS A 209 1.02 -20.02 1.66
N LYS A 210 0.07 -20.06 0.73
CA LYS A 210 -0.17 -18.96 -0.23
C LYS A 210 -1.52 -18.26 -0.05
N HIS A 211 -2.43 -18.79 0.76
CA HIS A 211 -3.75 -18.19 0.95
C HIS A 211 -3.72 -17.13 2.05
N VAL A 212 -3.71 -15.84 1.68
CA VAL A 212 -3.66 -14.72 2.63
C VAL A 212 -4.99 -14.56 3.37
N ILE A 213 -4.94 -14.51 4.70
CA ILE A 213 -6.10 -14.26 5.57
C ILE A 213 -5.99 -12.98 6.41
N ALA A 214 -4.77 -12.44 6.53
CA ALA A 214 -4.54 -11.08 7.02
C ALA A 214 -3.28 -10.51 6.38
N ALA A 215 -3.34 -9.22 6.07
CA ALA A 215 -2.19 -8.39 5.78
C ALA A 215 -2.28 -7.16 6.68
N TRP A 216 -1.17 -6.78 7.29
CA TRP A 216 -1.04 -5.61 8.14
C TRP A 216 0.27 -4.92 7.81
N ALA A 217 0.27 -3.59 7.81
CA ALA A 217 1.47 -2.80 7.65
C ALA A 217 1.44 -1.60 8.60
N MET A 218 2.61 -0.99 8.79
CA MET A 218 2.80 0.13 9.70
C MET A 218 1.75 1.23 9.51
N GLY A 219 1.10 1.63 10.59
CA GLY A 219 0.02 2.63 10.60
C GLY A 219 -1.40 2.06 10.48
N ALA A 220 -1.58 0.79 10.10
CA ALA A 220 -2.89 0.15 10.10
C ALA A 220 -3.38 -0.13 11.54
N GLN A 221 -4.64 0.22 11.81
CA GLN A 221 -5.35 -0.13 13.04
C GLN A 221 -6.03 -1.51 12.88
N ALA A 222 -6.85 -1.90 13.87
CA ALA A 222 -7.72 -3.06 13.73
C ALA A 222 -8.61 -2.92 12.48
N PHE A 223 -8.71 -3.99 11.70
CA PHE A 223 -9.55 -4.05 10.53
C PHE A 223 -10.73 -4.98 10.77
N ALA A 224 -11.94 -4.45 10.64
CA ALA A 224 -13.17 -5.19 10.81
C ALA A 224 -13.95 -5.28 9.49
N TYR A 225 -14.43 -6.48 9.21
CA TYR A 225 -15.14 -6.84 8.00
C TYR A 225 -16.57 -6.27 8.02
N PRO A 226 -17.16 -5.97 6.84
CA PRO A 226 -18.53 -5.46 6.76
C PRO A 226 -19.56 -6.56 7.04
N GLU A 227 -20.78 -6.17 7.44
CA GLU A 227 -21.87 -7.10 7.84
C GLU A 227 -22.15 -8.22 6.84
N GLU A 228 -21.87 -8.02 5.54
CA GLU A 228 -22.14 -9.02 4.53
C GLU A 228 -21.16 -10.18 4.51
N ALA A 229 -19.94 -10.02 5.05
CA ALA A 229 -18.89 -11.00 4.86
C ALA A 229 -17.92 -11.16 6.04
N GLY A 230 -17.27 -12.33 6.10
CA GLY A 230 -16.14 -12.62 7.00
C GLY A 230 -15.22 -13.66 6.36
N ILE A 231 -13.95 -13.71 6.78
CA ILE A 231 -12.99 -14.68 6.22
C ILE A 231 -13.34 -16.07 6.74
N PRO A 232 -13.56 -17.08 5.87
CA PRO A 232 -13.89 -18.42 6.31
C PRO A 232 -12.68 -19.13 6.91
N LEU A 233 -12.89 -19.80 8.05
CA LEU A 233 -11.90 -20.65 8.70
C LEU A 233 -12.56 -21.92 9.26
N GLY A 234 -11.83 -23.03 9.33
CA GLY A 234 -12.32 -24.27 9.95
C GLY A 234 -13.40 -25.00 9.16
N GLY A 235 -13.75 -26.20 9.65
CA GLY A 235 -14.60 -27.15 8.96
C GLY A 235 -13.83 -28.28 8.26
N PRO A 236 -14.54 -29.29 7.72
CA PRO A 236 -13.91 -30.41 7.04
C PRO A 236 -13.09 -29.97 5.82
N GLY A 237 -11.83 -30.40 5.75
CA GLY A 237 -10.93 -30.08 4.63
C GLY A 237 -10.32 -28.67 4.67
N SER A 238 -10.52 -27.92 5.75
CA SER A 238 -9.86 -26.64 5.96
C SER A 238 -8.42 -26.83 6.44
N SER A 239 -7.58 -25.82 6.16
CA SER A 239 -6.21 -25.77 6.65
C SER A 239 -6.18 -25.79 8.19
N THR A 240 -5.23 -26.54 8.74
CA THR A 240 -4.99 -26.65 10.19
C THR A 240 -3.75 -25.88 10.64
N ILE A 241 -2.99 -25.32 9.69
CA ILE A 241 -1.73 -24.62 9.92
C ILE A 241 -1.78 -23.29 9.20
N ALA A 242 -1.38 -22.24 9.92
CA ALA A 242 -1.13 -20.93 9.35
C ALA A 242 0.36 -20.58 9.45
N MET A 243 0.84 -19.77 8.52
CA MET A 243 2.16 -19.17 8.55
C MET A 243 2.02 -17.67 8.76
N ILE A 244 2.75 -17.12 9.72
CA ILE A 244 2.97 -15.67 9.80
C ILE A 244 4.33 -15.35 9.21
N GLU A 245 4.36 -14.37 8.31
CA GLU A 245 5.55 -13.73 7.79
C GLU A 245 5.62 -12.30 8.35
N ILE A 246 6.74 -11.94 8.95
CA ILE A 246 6.99 -10.58 9.46
C ILE A 246 8.21 -10.00 8.76
N HIS A 247 8.05 -8.85 8.12
CA HIS A 247 9.14 -8.04 7.60
C HIS A 247 9.61 -7.06 8.67
N TYR A 248 10.85 -7.25 9.11
CA TYR A 248 11.55 -6.34 10.00
C TYR A 248 12.43 -5.38 9.22
N ASN A 249 12.24 -4.09 9.50
CA ASN A 249 13.15 -3.02 9.11
C ASN A 249 14.07 -2.69 10.28
N ASN A 250 15.37 -2.96 10.14
CA ASN A 250 16.38 -2.73 11.17
C ASN A 250 17.54 -1.90 10.59
N PRO A 251 17.29 -0.60 10.27
CA PRO A 251 18.25 0.24 9.56
C PRO A 251 19.55 0.46 10.35
N GLN A 252 19.46 0.42 11.69
CA GLN A 252 20.61 0.54 12.59
C GLN A 252 21.37 -0.79 12.79
N ARG A 253 20.91 -1.90 12.18
CA ARG A 253 21.51 -3.23 12.27
C ARG A 253 21.76 -3.69 13.71
N ARG A 254 20.78 -3.40 14.57
CA ARG A 254 20.74 -3.80 15.96
C ARG A 254 20.72 -5.32 16.10
N ASN A 255 21.37 -5.85 17.13
CA ASN A 255 21.41 -7.30 17.44
C ASN A 255 20.66 -7.65 18.74
N ASP A 256 19.99 -6.67 19.35
CA ASP A 256 19.29 -6.78 20.63
C ASP A 256 17.76 -6.86 20.48
N ILE A 257 17.25 -6.84 19.24
CA ILE A 257 15.81 -6.92 18.98
C ILE A 257 15.32 -8.35 19.18
N VAL A 258 14.46 -8.54 20.18
CA VAL A 258 13.71 -9.78 20.43
C VAL A 258 12.23 -9.48 20.27
N ASP A 259 11.56 -10.24 19.41
CA ASP A 259 10.18 -9.95 19.04
C ASP A 259 9.22 -11.11 19.33
N SER A 260 7.98 -10.79 19.68
CA SER A 260 6.86 -11.73 19.82
C SER A 260 5.57 -11.11 19.27
N SER A 261 5.70 -10.30 18.22
CA SER A 261 4.61 -9.63 17.54
C SER A 261 3.79 -10.63 16.70
N GLY A 262 2.61 -10.19 16.25
CA GLY A 262 1.73 -11.00 15.43
C GLY A 262 0.37 -10.37 15.19
N VAL A 263 -0.62 -11.20 14.93
CA VAL A 263 -1.99 -10.80 14.61
C VAL A 263 -2.97 -11.53 15.51
N ARG A 264 -3.94 -10.80 16.07
CA ARG A 264 -5.11 -11.37 16.74
C ARG A 264 -6.29 -11.42 15.79
N PHE A 265 -6.95 -12.56 15.75
CA PHE A 265 -8.17 -12.78 14.97
C PHE A 265 -9.38 -12.90 15.89
N HIS A 266 -10.45 -12.20 15.56
CA HIS A 266 -11.75 -12.26 16.21
C HIS A 266 -12.74 -12.96 15.28
N TYR A 267 -13.32 -14.08 15.71
CA TYR A 267 -14.16 -14.93 14.89
C TYR A 267 -15.46 -15.34 15.58
N THR A 268 -16.48 -15.67 14.80
CA THR A 268 -17.80 -16.12 15.26
C THR A 268 -18.23 -17.41 14.55
N PRO A 269 -18.96 -18.32 15.22
CA PRO A 269 -19.66 -19.42 14.55
C PRO A 269 -20.88 -18.94 13.74
N THR A 270 -21.40 -17.75 14.00
CA THR A 270 -22.54 -17.17 13.28
C THR A 270 -22.10 -16.60 11.94
N LEU A 271 -22.24 -17.41 10.88
CA LEU A 271 -21.79 -17.06 9.54
C LEU A 271 -22.53 -15.84 8.97
N ARG A 272 -21.77 -14.90 8.42
CA ARG A 272 -22.30 -13.85 7.54
C ARG A 272 -22.67 -14.41 6.18
N ARG A 273 -23.38 -13.61 5.38
CA ARG A 273 -23.95 -14.03 4.09
C ARG A 273 -22.91 -14.55 3.10
N HIS A 274 -21.72 -13.95 3.09
CA HIS A 274 -20.67 -14.27 2.15
C HIS A 274 -19.36 -14.63 2.84
N ASP A 275 -18.63 -15.57 2.25
CA ASP A 275 -17.22 -15.76 2.56
C ASP A 275 -16.44 -14.60 1.91
N ALA A 276 -15.57 -13.93 2.67
CA ALA A 276 -14.66 -12.91 2.16
C ALA A 276 -13.35 -13.55 1.65
N GLY A 277 -12.64 -12.84 0.79
CA GLY A 277 -11.28 -13.19 0.36
C GLY A 277 -10.40 -11.95 0.23
N ILE A 278 -9.08 -12.19 0.13
CA ILE A 278 -8.06 -11.17 -0.12
C ILE A 278 -7.36 -11.55 -1.43
N MET A 279 -7.20 -10.59 -2.34
CA MET A 279 -6.48 -10.80 -3.60
C MET A 279 -5.37 -9.76 -3.77
N GLU A 280 -4.20 -10.24 -4.16
CA GLU A 280 -3.05 -9.41 -4.52
C GLU A 280 -3.10 -8.98 -5.98
N LEU A 281 -3.04 -7.68 -6.21
CA LEU A 281 -2.94 -7.07 -7.53
C LEU A 281 -1.61 -6.32 -7.68
N GLY A 282 -1.10 -6.20 -8.90
CA GLY A 282 0.03 -5.32 -9.22
C GLY A 282 1.20 -6.03 -9.87
N LEU A 283 2.42 -5.69 -9.48
CA LEU A 283 3.63 -6.24 -10.07
C LEU A 283 4.12 -7.47 -9.31
N ARG A 284 4.71 -8.44 -10.02
CA ARG A 284 5.52 -9.44 -9.33
C ARG A 284 6.81 -8.75 -8.87
N TYR A 285 7.21 -8.98 -7.62
CA TYR A 285 8.42 -8.43 -7.01
C TYR A 285 9.67 -9.18 -7.47
N LEU A 286 9.96 -9.11 -8.78
CA LEU A 286 11.12 -9.72 -9.43
C LEU A 286 12.04 -8.65 -10.02
N PRO A 287 13.33 -8.96 -10.28
CA PRO A 287 14.26 -8.03 -10.92
C PRO A 287 13.82 -7.47 -12.28
N SER A 288 12.85 -8.09 -12.95
CA SER A 288 12.27 -7.57 -14.20
C SER A 288 11.46 -6.29 -14.01
N MET A 289 11.06 -5.99 -12.78
CA MET A 289 10.64 -4.66 -12.35
C MET A 289 11.89 -3.87 -11.98
N ALA A 290 12.18 -2.80 -12.70
CA ALA A 290 13.35 -1.95 -12.46
C ALA A 290 12.98 -0.47 -12.56
N ILE A 291 13.45 0.30 -11.60
CA ILE A 291 13.28 1.74 -11.53
C ILE A 291 14.66 2.37 -11.71
N PRO A 292 14.87 3.15 -12.78
CA PRO A 292 16.14 3.84 -13.01
C PRO A 292 16.54 4.71 -11.82
N PRO A 293 17.85 4.95 -11.60
CA PRO A 293 18.29 5.91 -10.60
C PRO A 293 17.90 7.34 -10.98
N ARG A 294 17.87 8.24 -9.99
CA ARG A 294 17.70 9.69 -10.16
C ARG A 294 16.39 10.13 -10.82
N GLN A 295 15.31 9.38 -10.63
CA GLN A 295 13.99 9.74 -11.16
C GLN A 295 13.18 10.50 -10.10
N ASP A 296 12.63 11.66 -10.45
CA ASP A 296 11.71 12.40 -9.58
C ASP A 296 10.32 11.75 -9.50
N GLY A 297 9.90 11.12 -10.61
CA GLY A 297 8.67 10.35 -10.69
C GLY A 297 8.75 9.32 -11.80
N TYR A 298 8.89 8.05 -11.43
CA TYR A 298 8.87 6.92 -12.38
C TYR A 298 7.66 6.04 -12.12
N VAL A 299 6.85 5.78 -13.14
CA VAL A 299 5.60 5.02 -13.00
C VAL A 299 5.74 3.65 -13.65
N ILE A 300 5.45 2.59 -12.90
CA ILE A 300 5.35 1.22 -13.40
C ILE A 300 3.94 0.70 -13.10
N THR A 301 3.39 -0.10 -14.02
CA THR A 301 2.03 -0.64 -13.91
C THR A 301 2.04 -2.15 -14.00
N GLY A 302 1.37 -2.80 -13.06
CA GLY A 302 1.03 -4.22 -13.08
C GLY A 302 -0.43 -4.45 -13.45
N TYR A 303 -0.71 -5.62 -14.03
CA TYR A 303 -1.96 -5.92 -14.70
C TYR A 303 -2.59 -7.22 -14.18
N CYS A 304 -3.88 -7.15 -13.90
CA CYS A 304 -4.77 -8.31 -13.84
C CYS A 304 -5.66 -8.32 -15.09
N PRO A 305 -5.32 -9.11 -16.12
CA PRO A 305 -5.99 -9.02 -17.40
C PRO A 305 -7.32 -9.79 -17.42
N ALA A 306 -8.15 -9.48 -18.43
CA ALA A 306 -9.48 -10.04 -18.61
C ALA A 306 -9.48 -11.59 -18.65
N GLN A 307 -8.43 -12.19 -19.20
CA GLN A 307 -8.24 -13.64 -19.26
C GLN A 307 -8.15 -14.25 -17.85
N CYS A 308 -7.45 -13.59 -16.93
CA CYS A 308 -7.32 -14.07 -15.55
C CYS A 308 -8.60 -13.84 -14.75
N THR A 309 -9.23 -12.66 -14.85
CA THR A 309 -10.50 -12.41 -14.17
C THR A 309 -11.62 -13.32 -14.68
N THR A 310 -11.63 -13.65 -15.98
CA THR A 310 -12.59 -14.61 -16.57
C THR A 310 -12.46 -16.01 -15.96
N LYS A 311 -11.23 -16.46 -15.70
CA LYS A 311 -10.97 -17.79 -15.13
C LYS A 311 -11.08 -17.83 -13.60
N GLY A 312 -10.69 -16.74 -12.95
CA GLY A 312 -10.52 -16.68 -11.50
C GLY A 312 -11.77 -16.22 -10.74
N LEU A 313 -12.65 -15.43 -11.37
CA LEU A 313 -13.82 -14.86 -10.72
C LEU A 313 -15.10 -15.70 -10.98
N PRO A 314 -16.04 -15.73 -10.01
CA PRO A 314 -17.35 -16.35 -10.22
C PRO A 314 -18.16 -15.59 -11.27
N ALA A 315 -19.15 -16.26 -11.90
CA ALA A 315 -19.99 -15.69 -12.95
C ALA A 315 -20.68 -14.36 -12.56
N GLY A 316 -21.11 -14.23 -11.29
CA GLY A 316 -21.71 -13.01 -10.75
C GLY A 316 -20.71 -11.91 -10.37
N GLY A 317 -19.41 -12.15 -10.52
CA GLY A 317 -18.33 -11.28 -10.09
C GLY A 317 -18.16 -11.17 -8.57
N ILE A 318 -17.37 -10.20 -8.17
CA ILE A 318 -17.02 -9.89 -6.78
C ILE A 318 -17.33 -8.43 -6.44
N GLN A 319 -17.56 -8.17 -5.17
CA GLN A 319 -17.71 -6.85 -4.56
C GLN A 319 -16.46 -6.57 -3.73
N VAL A 320 -15.62 -5.66 -4.22
CA VAL A 320 -14.46 -5.17 -3.48
C VAL A 320 -14.93 -4.09 -2.52
N PHE A 321 -14.61 -4.24 -1.24
CA PHE A 321 -15.06 -3.31 -0.18
C PHE A 321 -13.90 -2.66 0.58
N ALA A 322 -12.69 -3.19 0.49
CA ALA A 322 -11.50 -2.56 1.07
C ALA A 322 -10.26 -2.75 0.18
N SER A 323 -9.27 -1.91 0.38
CA SER A 323 -7.99 -1.94 -0.34
C SER A 323 -6.85 -1.46 0.55
N GLN A 324 -5.73 -2.17 0.52
CA GLN A 324 -4.46 -1.76 1.14
C GLN A 324 -3.38 -1.65 0.07
N LEU A 325 -2.83 -0.46 -0.09
CA LEU A 325 -1.78 -0.15 -1.07
C LEU A 325 -0.42 -0.41 -0.42
N HIS A 326 0.54 -0.92 -1.19
CA HIS A 326 1.87 -1.27 -0.66
C HIS A 326 3.00 -1.03 -1.67
N THR A 327 4.08 -0.41 -1.20
CA THR A 327 5.39 -0.25 -1.86
C THR A 327 6.51 -0.29 -0.83
N HIS A 328 7.77 -0.21 -1.26
CA HIS A 328 8.87 0.12 -0.35
C HIS A 328 9.25 1.62 -0.49
N LEU A 329 10.42 1.99 0.04
CA LEU A 329 10.79 3.37 0.44
C LEU A 329 10.77 4.42 -0.68
N ALA A 330 10.81 4.05 -1.95
CA ALA A 330 10.73 5.00 -3.07
C ALA A 330 9.28 5.29 -3.49
N GLY A 331 8.29 4.51 -3.06
CA GLY A 331 6.90 4.74 -3.47
C GLY A 331 6.32 6.03 -2.90
N THR A 332 5.65 6.79 -3.77
CA THR A 332 5.10 8.13 -3.47
C THR A 332 3.63 8.26 -3.84
N ALA A 333 3.13 7.42 -4.75
CA ALA A 333 1.72 7.33 -5.09
C ALA A 333 1.37 5.94 -5.61
N VAL A 334 0.15 5.49 -5.34
CA VAL A 334 -0.37 4.21 -5.83
C VAL A 334 -1.83 4.38 -6.23
N TRP A 335 -2.24 3.79 -7.35
CA TRP A 335 -3.64 3.76 -7.76
C TRP A 335 -3.97 2.48 -8.52
N THR A 336 -5.23 2.07 -8.48
CA THR A 336 -5.75 0.92 -9.22
C THR A 336 -6.90 1.33 -10.12
N LYS A 337 -6.69 1.28 -11.43
CA LYS A 337 -7.73 1.49 -12.44
C LYS A 337 -8.55 0.23 -12.64
N HIS A 338 -9.82 0.43 -12.98
CA HIS A 338 -10.78 -0.64 -13.31
C HIS A 338 -11.31 -0.41 -14.71
N VAL A 339 -11.22 -1.42 -15.58
CA VAL A 339 -11.58 -1.30 -16.99
C VAL A 339 -12.52 -2.43 -17.38
N ARG A 340 -13.61 -2.09 -18.08
CA ARG A 340 -14.59 -3.06 -18.61
C ARG A 340 -14.79 -2.84 -20.09
N GLY A 341 -14.53 -3.86 -20.91
CA GLY A 341 -14.70 -3.77 -22.36
C GLY A 341 -13.89 -2.63 -23.00
N GLY A 342 -12.71 -2.29 -22.45
CA GLY A 342 -11.86 -1.19 -22.91
C GLY A 342 -12.30 0.21 -22.47
N VAL A 343 -13.34 0.32 -21.63
CA VAL A 343 -13.78 1.59 -21.02
C VAL A 343 -13.28 1.66 -19.58
N GLU A 344 -12.59 2.73 -19.23
CA GLU A 344 -12.18 2.99 -17.86
C GLU A 344 -13.40 3.37 -17.01
N LEU A 345 -13.58 2.63 -15.92
CA LEU A 345 -14.57 2.86 -14.88
C LEU A 345 -13.95 3.65 -13.73
N PRO A 346 -14.77 4.18 -12.81
CA PRO A 346 -14.25 4.85 -11.62
C PRO A 346 -13.20 4.00 -10.90
N GLU A 347 -12.01 4.58 -10.66
CA GLU A 347 -10.87 3.89 -10.06
C GLU A 347 -11.25 3.15 -8.77
N LEU A 348 -10.59 2.02 -8.52
CA LEU A 348 -10.84 1.19 -7.35
C LEU A 348 -10.33 1.87 -6.09
N ASN A 349 -9.08 2.35 -6.13
CA ASN A 349 -8.43 3.10 -5.07
C ASN A 349 -7.33 4.00 -5.65
N ARG A 350 -7.05 5.12 -5.00
CA ARG A 350 -5.96 6.05 -5.33
C ARG A 350 -5.44 6.69 -4.05
N ASP A 351 -4.13 6.82 -3.97
CA ASP A 351 -3.43 7.64 -2.99
C ASP A 351 -2.27 8.37 -3.69
N ASN A 352 -2.43 9.66 -3.92
CA ASN A 352 -1.41 10.51 -4.54
C ASN A 352 -0.31 10.93 -3.56
N HIS A 353 -0.54 10.73 -2.25
CA HIS A 353 0.32 11.16 -1.16
C HIS A 353 0.72 9.99 -0.27
N TYR A 354 0.80 8.82 -0.90
CA TYR A 354 1.13 7.56 -0.26
C TYR A 354 2.47 7.67 0.49
N SER A 355 2.52 7.04 1.66
CA SER A 355 3.73 6.96 2.49
C SER A 355 3.87 5.55 3.05
N THR A 356 5.06 4.96 2.93
CA THR A 356 5.36 3.62 3.48
C THR A 356 5.28 3.54 5.00
N MET A 357 5.29 4.69 5.67
CA MET A 357 5.09 4.80 7.13
C MET A 357 3.60 4.85 7.52
N PHE A 358 2.68 4.77 6.56
CA PHE A 358 1.24 4.87 6.78
C PHE A 358 0.46 4.04 5.75
N GLU A 359 0.40 2.73 5.97
CA GLU A 359 -0.14 1.72 5.05
C GLU A 359 -1.42 1.07 5.60
N GLU A 360 -2.45 1.89 5.81
CA GLU A 360 -3.72 1.43 6.36
C GLU A 360 -4.56 0.62 5.36
N ILE A 361 -5.40 -0.29 5.89
CA ILE A 361 -6.44 -0.97 5.10
C ILE A 361 -7.64 -0.04 5.04
N ARG A 362 -7.95 0.49 3.85
CA ARG A 362 -9.04 1.45 3.68
C ARG A 362 -10.31 0.74 3.25
N LEU A 363 -11.39 0.94 4.01
CA LEU A 363 -12.73 0.71 3.49
C LEU A 363 -12.97 1.66 2.31
N LEU A 364 -13.39 1.12 1.19
CA LEU A 364 -13.71 1.92 0.02
C LEU A 364 -15.00 2.71 0.28
N ARG A 365 -15.05 3.95 -0.21
CA ARG A 365 -16.26 4.80 -0.15
C ARG A 365 -17.46 4.19 -0.87
N ARG A 366 -17.17 3.44 -1.92
CA ARG A 366 -18.15 2.63 -2.66
C ARG A 366 -17.58 1.23 -2.81
N LYS A 367 -18.45 0.23 -2.71
CA LYS A 367 -18.10 -1.13 -3.13
C LYS A 367 -17.92 -1.14 -4.65
N VAL A 368 -16.89 -1.83 -5.13
CA VAL A 368 -16.56 -1.91 -6.56
C VAL A 368 -16.90 -3.30 -7.07
N THR A 369 -17.81 -3.37 -8.04
CA THR A 369 -18.18 -4.64 -8.68
C THR A 369 -17.23 -4.99 -9.81
N VAL A 370 -16.42 -6.03 -9.62
CA VAL A 370 -15.51 -6.57 -10.65
C VAL A 370 -16.11 -7.85 -11.22
N LEU A 371 -16.31 -7.88 -12.53
CA LEU A 371 -16.90 -9.01 -13.25
C LEU A 371 -15.83 -9.82 -13.99
N PRO A 372 -16.09 -11.10 -14.28
CA PRO A 372 -15.31 -11.86 -15.25
C PRO A 372 -15.13 -11.08 -16.56
N GLY A 373 -13.87 -10.96 -17.02
CA GLY A 373 -13.52 -10.20 -18.23
C GLY A 373 -13.17 -8.72 -18.00
N ASP A 374 -13.29 -8.23 -16.78
CA ASP A 374 -12.76 -6.91 -16.41
C ASP A 374 -11.22 -6.96 -16.29
N VAL A 375 -10.59 -5.79 -16.38
CA VAL A 375 -9.16 -5.60 -16.17
C VAL A 375 -8.95 -4.69 -14.96
N LEU A 376 -7.99 -5.05 -14.10
CA LEU A 376 -7.50 -4.20 -13.02
C LEU A 376 -6.04 -3.84 -13.29
N MET A 377 -5.69 -2.56 -13.16
CA MET A 377 -4.34 -2.06 -13.43
C MET A 377 -3.84 -1.31 -12.20
N THR A 378 -2.85 -1.84 -11.50
CA THR A 378 -2.25 -1.18 -10.33
C THR A 378 -0.96 -0.51 -10.75
N SER A 379 -0.88 0.80 -10.58
CA SER A 379 0.27 1.61 -10.92
C SER A 379 0.87 2.23 -9.66
N CYS A 380 2.20 2.27 -9.61
CA CYS A 380 2.95 2.90 -8.53
C CYS A 380 3.91 3.93 -9.09
N LYS A 381 4.02 5.08 -8.43
CA LYS A 381 4.96 6.15 -8.73
C LYS A 381 6.10 6.13 -7.72
N TYR A 382 7.33 6.13 -8.22
CA TYR A 382 8.54 6.07 -7.41
C TYR A 382 9.39 7.34 -7.53
N ASN A 383 10.02 7.75 -6.43
CA ASN A 383 11.06 8.77 -6.41
C ASN A 383 12.41 8.11 -6.02
N THR A 384 13.36 8.12 -6.97
CA THR A 384 14.71 7.57 -6.81
C THR A 384 15.78 8.65 -6.94
N THR A 385 15.43 9.93 -6.72
CA THR A 385 16.37 11.07 -6.80
C THR A 385 17.59 10.89 -5.90
N ASN A 386 17.40 10.26 -4.74
CA ASN A 386 18.44 9.95 -3.76
C ASN A 386 19.19 8.64 -4.03
N ARG A 387 18.77 7.82 -5.01
CA ARG A 387 19.38 6.52 -5.32
C ARG A 387 20.39 6.65 -6.46
N ARG A 388 21.59 6.12 -6.25
CA ARG A 388 22.71 6.18 -7.22
C ARG A 388 22.69 5.02 -8.23
N SER A 389 22.08 3.90 -7.87
CA SER A 389 21.96 2.70 -8.69
C SER A 389 20.49 2.41 -9.01
N VAL A 390 20.26 1.56 -10.01
CA VAL A 390 18.94 1.02 -10.32
C VAL A 390 18.34 0.37 -9.07
N THR A 391 17.04 0.54 -8.92
CA THR A 391 16.24 -0.15 -7.91
C THR A 391 15.48 -1.28 -8.59
N LEU A 392 15.57 -2.49 -8.05
CA LEU A 392 14.91 -3.66 -8.61
C LEU A 392 13.70 -4.05 -7.78
N GLY A 393 12.79 -4.81 -8.38
CA GLY A 393 11.70 -5.47 -7.68
C GLY A 393 12.24 -6.60 -6.81
N GLY A 394 11.82 -6.64 -5.55
CA GLY A 394 12.37 -7.60 -4.60
C GLY A 394 11.83 -7.44 -3.20
N TYR A 395 12.44 -8.19 -2.27
CA TYR A 395 12.01 -8.25 -0.88
C TYR A 395 12.72 -7.22 0.00
N GLY A 396 13.96 -6.83 -0.32
CA GLY A 396 14.72 -5.89 0.49
C GLY A 396 14.05 -4.52 0.61
N ILE A 397 14.24 -3.83 1.73
CA ILE A 397 13.61 -2.51 1.92
C ILE A 397 14.07 -1.44 0.91
N HIS A 398 15.24 -1.65 0.29
CA HIS A 398 15.77 -0.83 -0.79
C HIS A 398 15.47 -1.38 -2.20
N ASP A 399 14.97 -2.61 -2.29
CA ASP A 399 14.23 -3.08 -3.47
C ASP A 399 12.85 -2.42 -3.47
N GLU A 400 12.00 -2.72 -4.46
CA GLU A 400 10.64 -2.18 -4.52
C GLU A 400 9.55 -3.23 -4.76
N MET A 401 8.34 -2.87 -4.35
CA MET A 401 7.10 -3.57 -4.64
C MET A 401 6.05 -2.60 -5.20
N CYS A 402 5.08 -3.14 -5.93
CA CYS A 402 3.88 -2.42 -6.34
C CYS A 402 2.66 -3.31 -6.16
N LEU A 403 1.99 -3.19 -5.02
CA LEU A 403 0.90 -4.09 -4.66
C LEU A 403 -0.36 -3.32 -4.24
N ASN A 404 -1.51 -3.95 -4.49
CA ASN A 404 -2.78 -3.60 -3.88
C ASN A 404 -3.46 -4.89 -3.40
N TYR A 405 -3.66 -5.01 -2.09
CA TYR A 405 -4.45 -6.06 -1.46
C TYR A 405 -5.91 -5.62 -1.43
N ILE A 406 -6.74 -6.24 -2.27
CA ILE A 406 -8.17 -5.97 -2.27
C ILE A 406 -8.90 -6.98 -1.39
N HIS A 407 -9.81 -6.50 -0.55
CA HIS A 407 -10.72 -7.34 0.22
C HIS A 407 -12.07 -7.38 -0.46
N TYR A 408 -12.60 -8.59 -0.70
CA TYR A 408 -13.79 -8.77 -1.54
C TYR A 408 -14.67 -9.92 -1.08
N TYR A 409 -15.90 -9.96 -1.61
CA TYR A 409 -16.80 -11.12 -1.51
C TYR A 409 -17.65 -11.28 -2.79
N PRO A 410 -18.18 -12.47 -3.10
CA PRO A 410 -17.86 -13.75 -2.46
C PRO A 410 -16.42 -14.19 -2.75
N ALA A 411 -15.83 -14.94 -1.84
CA ALA A 411 -14.49 -15.49 -1.99
C ALA A 411 -14.38 -16.31 -3.28
N SER A 412 -13.25 -16.15 -3.99
CA SER A 412 -12.92 -16.90 -5.19
C SER A 412 -11.64 -17.70 -4.98
N GLN A 413 -11.27 -18.53 -5.95
CA GLN A 413 -9.98 -19.22 -5.91
C GLN A 413 -8.81 -18.31 -6.29
N LEU A 414 -9.05 -17.12 -6.88
CA LEU A 414 -8.00 -16.22 -7.32
C LEU A 414 -7.38 -15.47 -6.12
N GLN A 415 -6.11 -15.76 -5.84
CA GLN A 415 -5.35 -15.21 -4.73
C GLN A 415 -4.40 -14.09 -5.18
N ALA A 416 -3.73 -14.29 -6.32
CA ALA A 416 -2.84 -13.28 -6.87
C ALA A 416 -3.06 -13.14 -8.37
N CYS A 417 -3.16 -11.90 -8.81
CA CYS A 417 -3.29 -11.50 -10.20
C CYS A 417 -2.29 -10.38 -10.46
N LYS A 418 -1.05 -10.77 -10.75
CA LYS A 418 0.10 -9.87 -10.88
C LYS A 418 0.74 -10.03 -12.25
N SER A 419 1.50 -9.04 -12.71
CA SER A 419 2.25 -9.15 -13.98
C SER A 419 3.64 -8.53 -13.88
N VAL A 420 4.46 -8.77 -14.91
CA VAL A 420 5.75 -8.09 -15.16
C VAL A 420 5.95 -7.94 -16.67
N ALA A 421 6.94 -7.16 -17.11
CA ALA A 421 7.38 -7.18 -18.49
C ALA A 421 7.78 -8.61 -18.90
N ALA A 422 7.39 -9.03 -20.09
CA ALA A 422 7.67 -10.38 -20.57
C ALA A 422 9.17 -10.60 -20.72
N ALA A 423 9.65 -11.76 -20.30
CA ALA A 423 11.08 -12.10 -20.35
C ALA A 423 11.68 -11.88 -21.74
N SER A 424 10.98 -12.32 -22.80
CA SER A 424 11.46 -12.16 -24.18
C SER A 424 11.61 -10.70 -24.63
N ALA A 425 10.76 -9.81 -24.12
CA ALA A 425 10.82 -8.40 -24.46
C ALA A 425 11.92 -7.68 -23.68
N LEU A 426 12.13 -8.11 -22.43
CA LEU A 426 13.22 -7.62 -21.61
C LEU A 426 14.59 -8.07 -22.14
N ASP A 427 14.70 -9.31 -22.63
CA ASP A 427 15.91 -9.81 -23.30
C ASP A 427 16.28 -8.94 -24.51
N ARG A 428 15.30 -8.65 -25.38
CA ARG A 428 15.51 -7.76 -26.54
C ARG A 428 15.91 -6.35 -26.13
N PHE A 429 15.32 -5.83 -25.06
CA PHE A 429 15.70 -4.53 -24.51
C PHE A 429 17.18 -4.51 -24.12
N PHE A 430 17.65 -5.53 -23.38
CA PHE A 430 19.05 -5.63 -23.02
C PHE A 430 19.94 -5.72 -24.26
N ASP A 431 19.65 -6.63 -25.20
CA ASP A 431 20.46 -6.83 -26.41
C ASP A 431 20.64 -5.51 -27.20
N VAL A 432 19.58 -4.72 -27.33
CA VAL A 432 19.63 -3.41 -27.99
C VAL A 432 20.47 -2.40 -27.20
N VAL A 433 20.27 -2.28 -25.88
CA VAL A 433 21.04 -1.32 -25.07
C VAL A 433 22.52 -1.68 -25.04
N TYR A 434 22.87 -2.96 -24.85
CA TYR A 434 24.26 -3.42 -24.88
C TYR A 434 24.91 -3.16 -26.25
N SER A 435 24.18 -3.39 -27.35
CA SER A 435 24.66 -3.09 -28.70
C SER A 435 24.90 -1.60 -28.93
N LEU A 436 24.02 -0.72 -28.43
CA LEU A 436 24.14 0.73 -28.59
C LEU A 436 25.34 1.33 -27.85
N PHE A 437 25.72 0.77 -26.69
CA PHE A 437 26.77 1.32 -25.84
C PHE A 437 28.08 0.52 -25.83
N GLY A 438 28.21 -0.48 -26.71
CA GLY A 438 29.44 -1.25 -26.88
C GLY A 438 29.87 -2.04 -25.64
N ALA A 439 28.94 -2.32 -24.72
CA ALA A 439 29.21 -3.13 -23.53
C ALA A 439 29.21 -4.60 -23.94
N SER A 440 30.38 -5.24 -23.88
CA SER A 440 30.61 -6.50 -24.60
C SER A 440 30.06 -7.76 -23.92
N ASN A 441 29.56 -7.72 -22.68
CA ASN A 441 29.15 -8.93 -21.96
C ASN A 441 27.82 -8.74 -21.22
N ARG A 442 26.74 -9.22 -21.84
CA ARG A 442 25.48 -9.52 -21.16
C ARG A 442 25.73 -10.59 -20.10
N GLN A 443 25.25 -10.38 -18.88
CA GLN A 443 25.46 -11.26 -17.73
C GLN A 443 24.49 -12.46 -17.71
N GLN A 444 23.49 -12.46 -18.60
CA GLN A 444 22.43 -13.48 -18.68
C GLN A 444 21.65 -13.67 -17.36
N ASN A 445 21.70 -12.65 -16.50
CA ASN A 445 20.95 -12.53 -15.27
C ASN A 445 20.30 -11.14 -15.28
N VAL A 446 18.98 -11.07 -15.15
CA VAL A 446 18.22 -9.82 -15.28
C VAL A 446 18.69 -8.75 -14.28
N ALA A 447 18.97 -9.15 -13.03
CA ALA A 447 19.42 -8.20 -12.01
C ALA A 447 20.80 -7.64 -12.37
N ASP A 448 21.74 -8.52 -12.70
CA ASP A 448 23.10 -8.12 -13.07
C ASP A 448 23.11 -7.28 -14.35
N ASP A 449 22.31 -7.64 -15.35
CA ASP A 449 22.15 -6.87 -16.59
C ASP A 449 21.71 -5.44 -16.27
N PHE A 450 20.68 -5.24 -15.44
CA PHE A 450 20.23 -3.91 -15.02
C PHE A 450 21.29 -3.12 -14.24
N PHE A 451 22.06 -3.77 -13.37
CA PHE A 451 23.13 -3.09 -12.60
C PHE A 451 24.27 -2.60 -13.48
N HIS A 452 24.52 -3.24 -14.63
CA HIS A 452 25.59 -2.89 -15.55
C HIS A 452 25.15 -1.97 -16.70
N LEU A 453 23.87 -1.62 -16.78
CA LEU A 453 23.38 -0.70 -17.83
C LEU A 453 23.91 0.73 -17.65
N PRO A 454 24.28 1.41 -18.75
CA PRO A 454 24.53 2.84 -18.71
C PRO A 454 23.20 3.60 -18.58
N TRP A 455 22.87 4.02 -17.35
CA TRP A 455 21.69 4.83 -17.08
C TRP A 455 21.86 6.27 -17.59
N ASN A 456 21.17 6.57 -18.69
CA ASN A 456 21.07 7.88 -19.30
C ASN A 456 19.62 8.12 -19.77
N PRO A 457 19.27 9.32 -20.27
CA PRO A 457 17.91 9.61 -20.72
C PRO A 457 17.39 8.65 -21.81
N LEU A 458 18.25 8.17 -22.72
CA LEU A 458 17.87 7.24 -23.78
C LEU A 458 17.53 5.85 -23.23
N THR A 459 18.41 5.27 -22.41
CA THR A 459 18.16 3.97 -21.75
C THR A 459 16.89 4.01 -20.90
N THR A 460 16.71 5.09 -20.16
CA THR A 460 15.53 5.34 -19.32
C THR A 460 14.24 5.44 -20.14
N ALA A 461 14.27 6.20 -21.24
CA ALA A 461 13.12 6.32 -22.14
C ALA A 461 12.79 4.99 -22.82
N TYR A 462 13.80 4.21 -23.20
CA TYR A 462 13.57 2.92 -23.84
C TYR A 462 12.97 1.88 -22.88
N LEU A 463 13.45 1.81 -21.64
CA LEU A 463 12.83 0.98 -20.60
C LEU A 463 11.39 1.43 -20.30
N THR A 464 11.16 2.74 -20.27
CA THR A 464 9.80 3.30 -20.09
C THR A 464 8.88 2.86 -21.24
N SER A 465 9.38 2.86 -22.48
CA SER A 465 8.64 2.37 -23.64
C SER A 465 8.32 0.88 -23.52
N LEU A 466 9.30 0.06 -23.10
CA LEU A 466 9.08 -1.37 -22.83
C LEU A 466 7.97 -1.57 -21.80
N TYR A 467 7.98 -0.86 -20.68
CA TYR A 467 6.94 -1.01 -19.66
C TYR A 467 5.56 -0.53 -20.10
N ARG A 468 5.49 0.45 -21.01
CA ARG A 468 4.20 0.99 -21.50
C ARG A 468 3.60 0.21 -22.66
N HIS A 469 4.42 -0.48 -23.45
CA HIS A 469 4.00 -1.04 -24.74
C HIS A 469 4.44 -2.48 -24.98
N GLY A 470 5.44 -2.96 -24.25
CA GLY A 470 5.94 -4.33 -24.39
C GLY A 470 4.96 -5.37 -23.84
N PRO A 471 5.03 -6.62 -24.31
CA PRO A 471 4.20 -7.69 -23.77
C PRO A 471 4.51 -7.97 -22.29
N ILE A 472 3.57 -8.63 -21.61
CA ILE A 472 3.64 -8.94 -20.18
C ILE A 472 3.54 -10.44 -19.90
N ASP A 473 4.23 -10.88 -18.85
CA ASP A 473 4.02 -12.21 -18.25
C ASP A 473 3.12 -12.05 -17.01
N VAL A 474 2.11 -12.90 -16.89
CA VAL A 474 1.05 -12.79 -15.88
C VAL A 474 1.12 -13.97 -14.91
N MET A 475 0.98 -13.67 -13.63
CA MET A 475 0.78 -14.65 -12.57
C MET A 475 -0.68 -14.64 -12.17
N CYS A 476 -1.45 -15.58 -12.73
CA CYS A 476 -2.84 -15.84 -12.37
C CYS A 476 -2.86 -17.04 -11.40
N GLN A 477 -2.77 -16.79 -10.09
CA GLN A 477 -2.50 -17.80 -9.08
C GLN A 477 -3.71 -18.09 -8.18
N LYS A 478 -3.94 -19.38 -7.90
CA LYS A 478 -4.96 -19.89 -6.99
C LYS A 478 -4.55 -19.73 -5.52
N THR A 479 -5.53 -19.80 -4.61
CA THR A 479 -5.30 -19.88 -3.15
C THR A 479 -4.40 -21.06 -2.74
N THR A 480 -4.34 -22.12 -3.55
CA THR A 480 -3.43 -23.26 -3.34
C THR A 480 -1.98 -23.00 -3.76
N GLY A 481 -1.69 -21.84 -4.34
CA GLY A 481 -0.39 -21.50 -4.94
C GLY A 481 -0.22 -21.98 -6.39
N ALA A 482 -1.12 -22.81 -6.92
CA ALA A 482 -1.08 -23.28 -8.31
C ALA A 482 -1.50 -22.18 -9.31
N ILE A 483 -0.93 -22.18 -10.51
CA ILE A 483 -1.33 -21.26 -11.58
C ILE A 483 -2.60 -21.80 -12.27
N PHE A 484 -3.54 -20.92 -12.63
CA PHE A 484 -4.69 -21.31 -13.46
C PHE A 484 -4.22 -21.82 -14.83
N GLU A 485 -4.89 -22.81 -15.40
CA GLU A 485 -4.54 -23.29 -16.74
C GLU A 485 -4.70 -22.18 -17.79
N GLY A 486 -3.74 -22.04 -18.70
CA GLY A 486 -3.77 -21.04 -19.78
C GLY A 486 -2.38 -20.56 -20.18
N GLU A 487 -2.31 -19.82 -21.28
CA GLU A 487 -1.10 -19.13 -21.73
C GLU A 487 -0.97 -17.79 -20.99
N TRP A 488 0.09 -17.66 -20.19
CA TRP A 488 0.32 -16.47 -19.36
C TRP A 488 1.63 -15.75 -19.68
N THR A 489 2.30 -16.14 -20.75
CA THR A 489 3.55 -15.51 -21.20
C THR A 489 3.33 -14.68 -22.45
N ASN A 490 4.10 -13.61 -22.60
CA ASN A 490 4.06 -12.71 -23.77
C ASN A 490 2.66 -12.20 -24.14
N LEU A 491 1.80 -11.93 -23.15
CA LEU A 491 0.47 -11.39 -23.38
C LEU A 491 0.55 -9.91 -23.79
N GLU A 492 -0.34 -9.48 -24.68
CA GLU A 492 -0.51 -8.05 -24.97
C GLU A 492 -1.02 -7.30 -23.73
N GLN A 493 -0.53 -6.08 -23.53
CA GLN A 493 -1.01 -5.25 -22.43
C GLN A 493 -2.48 -4.85 -22.68
N PRO A 494 -3.32 -4.84 -21.63
CA PRO A 494 -4.66 -4.30 -21.74
C PRO A 494 -4.66 -2.83 -22.19
N HIS A 495 -5.43 -2.52 -23.23
CA HIS A 495 -5.57 -1.15 -23.75
C HIS A 495 -6.87 -0.49 -23.28
N ILE A 496 -6.75 0.73 -22.74
CA ILE A 496 -7.89 1.60 -22.44
C ILE A 496 -8.27 2.36 -23.70
N ARG A 497 -9.43 2.05 -24.28
CA ARG A 497 -9.97 2.73 -25.48
C ARG A 497 -10.67 4.04 -25.13
N LYS A 498 -11.30 4.10 -23.96
CA LYS A 498 -11.99 5.29 -23.45
C LYS A 498 -11.50 5.57 -22.02
N PRO A 499 -10.47 6.43 -21.86
CA PRO A 499 -9.97 6.79 -20.55
C PRO A 499 -10.96 7.68 -19.81
N GLN A 500 -10.96 7.59 -18.49
CA GLN A 500 -11.69 8.51 -17.65
C GLN A 500 -10.77 9.71 -17.38
N ASN A 501 -11.15 10.88 -17.87
CA ASN A 501 -10.46 12.14 -17.57
C ASN A 501 -11.33 12.93 -16.57
N PRO A 502 -11.18 12.70 -15.25
CA PRO A 502 -11.83 13.56 -14.27
C PRO A 502 -11.26 14.96 -14.42
N GLN A 503 -12.06 15.89 -14.96
CA GLN A 503 -11.69 17.30 -15.00
C GLN A 503 -11.90 17.90 -13.60
N ARG A 504 -10.91 18.68 -13.14
CA ARG A 504 -11.05 19.53 -11.95
C ARG A 504 -12.24 20.45 -12.19
N LYS A 505 -13.20 20.50 -11.26
CA LYS A 505 -14.43 21.29 -11.40
C LYS A 505 -14.19 22.74 -10.98
N CYS A 506 -13.15 23.35 -11.51
CA CYS A 506 -12.90 24.77 -11.34
C CYS A 506 -13.55 25.51 -12.51
N GLN A 507 -14.41 26.48 -12.21
CA GLN A 507 -14.87 27.41 -13.24
C GLN A 507 -13.67 28.29 -13.62
N ALA A 508 -13.46 28.44 -14.94
CA ALA A 508 -12.40 29.27 -15.50
C ALA A 508 -12.64 30.77 -15.27
#